data_AF-L0IGS2-F1
#
_entry.id   AF-L0IGS2-F1
#
_cell.length_a   1.000
_cell.length_b   1.000
_cell.length_c   1.000
_cell.angle_alpha   90.00
_cell.angle_beta   90.00
_cell.angle_gamma   90.00
#
_symmetry.space_group_name_H-M   'P 1'
#
loop_
_entity.id
_entity.type
_entity.pdbx_description
1 polymer ?
#
loop_
_entity_poly.entity_id
_entity_poly.type
_entity_poly.pdbx_seq_one_letter_code
_entity_poly.pdbx_strand_id
1 'polypeptide(L)'
;MNQTSPSGEKPDATEPTTGEVACFETGIKFGSLYHQFAGSPVSPASVDSIARAMEDAIENQPHCESVTVAVDTDALQAELDESSADYTELTGRFLDVEIVVGYEGHTVTAQMAMEDGYPLMRVVDVSSEEGRDTDHGR
;
A
#
# COMPACT_ATOMS: atom_id res chain seq x y z
N MET A 1 47.67 -22.59 -10.87
CA MET A 1 46.21 -22.39 -10.99
C MET A 1 45.87 -21.24 -10.06
N ASN A 2 45.84 -20.01 -10.58
CA ASN A 2 45.53 -18.82 -9.79
C ASN A 2 44.01 -18.59 -9.87
N GLN A 3 43.29 -18.99 -8.82
CA GLN A 3 41.89 -18.66 -8.64
C GLN A 3 41.83 -17.18 -8.24
N THR A 4 41.56 -16.31 -9.21
CA THR A 4 41.25 -14.90 -8.96
C THR A 4 39.85 -14.87 -8.32
N SER A 5 39.78 -14.39 -7.07
CA SER A 5 38.53 -14.11 -6.37
C SER A 5 37.68 -13.12 -7.18
N PRO A 6 36.34 -13.24 -7.24
CA PRO A 6 35.53 -12.26 -7.92
C PRO A 6 35.67 -10.92 -7.19
N SER A 7 36.05 -9.90 -7.95
CA SER A 7 36.07 -8.50 -7.49
C SER A 7 34.66 -8.14 -7.02
N GLY A 8 34.51 -7.80 -5.74
CA GLY A 8 33.31 -7.17 -5.22
C GLY A 8 33.15 -5.81 -5.88
N GLU A 9 32.30 -5.75 -6.89
CA GLU A 9 31.88 -4.52 -7.53
C GLU A 9 31.11 -3.72 -6.47
N LYS A 10 31.57 -2.49 -6.19
CA LYS A 10 30.86 -1.60 -5.28
C LYS A 10 29.59 -1.15 -6.00
N PRO A 11 28.42 -1.11 -5.31
CA PRO A 11 27.20 -0.63 -5.91
C PRO A 11 27.42 0.77 -6.49
N ASP A 12 26.93 0.99 -7.71
CA ASP A 12 26.96 2.29 -8.35
C ASP A 12 26.13 3.25 -7.49
N ALA A 13 26.70 4.40 -7.12
CA ALA A 13 26.04 5.38 -6.26
C ALA A 13 24.79 6.01 -6.91
N THR A 14 24.47 5.64 -8.16
CA THR A 14 23.29 6.05 -8.90
C THR A 14 22.19 4.98 -8.98
N GLU A 15 22.46 3.74 -8.55
CA GLU A 15 21.44 2.70 -8.43
C GLU A 15 20.53 2.96 -7.22
N PRO A 16 19.22 2.69 -7.33
CA PRO A 16 18.33 2.83 -6.19
C PRO A 16 18.69 1.83 -5.10
N THR A 17 18.69 2.30 -3.86
CA THR A 17 18.79 1.45 -2.68
C THR A 17 17.58 0.51 -2.58
N THR A 18 17.74 -0.60 -1.87
CA THR A 18 16.65 -1.54 -1.60
C THR A 18 15.42 -0.85 -0.99
N GLY A 19 15.63 0.09 -0.06
CA GLY A 19 14.55 0.90 0.53
C GLY A 19 13.84 1.80 -0.48
N GLU A 20 14.56 2.41 -1.43
CA GLU A 20 13.95 3.20 -2.51
C GLU A 20 13.12 2.32 -3.46
N VAL A 21 13.59 1.12 -3.79
CA VAL A 21 12.83 0.15 -4.59
C VAL A 21 11.58 -0.30 -3.84
N ALA A 22 11.68 -0.61 -2.55
CA ALA A 22 10.54 -0.98 -1.71
C ALA A 22 9.49 0.16 -1.65
N CYS A 23 9.93 1.41 -1.50
CA CYS A 23 9.04 2.57 -1.54
C CYS A 23 8.39 2.72 -2.93
N PHE A 24 9.15 2.53 -4.01
CA PHE A 24 8.62 2.59 -5.37
C PHE A 24 7.51 1.56 -5.61
N GLU A 25 7.70 0.34 -5.11
CA GLU A 25 6.69 -0.74 -5.14
C GLU A 25 5.40 -0.37 -4.41
N THR A 26 5.46 0.37 -3.28
CA THR A 26 4.23 0.89 -2.63
C THR A 26 3.49 1.88 -3.54
N GLY A 27 4.21 2.74 -4.26
CA GLY A 27 3.63 3.69 -5.20
C GLY A 27 2.90 3.02 -6.36
N ILE A 28 3.47 1.95 -6.92
CA ILE A 28 2.81 1.13 -7.95
C ILE A 28 1.49 0.53 -7.43
N LYS A 29 1.52 -0.02 -6.22
CA LYS A 29 0.35 -0.66 -5.60
C LYS A 29 -0.77 0.35 -5.31
N PHE A 30 -0.44 1.51 -4.78
CA PHE A 30 -1.44 2.58 -4.59
C PHE A 30 -1.99 3.12 -5.91
N GLY A 31 -1.13 3.33 -6.92
CA GLY A 31 -1.56 3.79 -8.23
C GLY A 31 -2.53 2.81 -8.89
N SER A 32 -2.24 1.51 -8.83
CA SER A 32 -3.11 0.46 -9.35
C SER A 32 -4.41 0.31 -8.53
N LEU A 33 -4.34 0.27 -7.20
CA LEU A 33 -5.51 0.21 -6.31
C LEU A 33 -6.47 1.38 -6.59
N TYR A 34 -5.96 2.61 -6.59
CA TYR A 34 -6.82 3.78 -6.75
C TYR A 34 -7.47 3.83 -8.14
N HIS A 35 -6.67 3.73 -9.20
CA HIS A 35 -7.18 3.91 -10.56
C HIS A 35 -7.95 2.72 -11.11
N GLN A 36 -7.76 1.51 -10.56
CA GLN A 36 -8.53 0.34 -10.98
C GLN A 36 -9.96 0.35 -10.42
N PHE A 37 -10.16 0.87 -9.20
CA PHE A 37 -11.42 0.76 -8.47
C PHE A 37 -12.20 2.07 -8.38
N ALA A 38 -11.55 3.23 -8.51
CA ALA A 38 -12.25 4.51 -8.53
C ALA A 38 -13.36 4.55 -9.62
N GLY A 39 -14.54 5.03 -9.25
CA GLY A 39 -15.72 5.06 -10.11
C GLY A 39 -16.56 3.78 -10.07
N SER A 40 -16.13 2.74 -9.35
CA SER A 40 -16.94 1.51 -9.20
C SER A 40 -18.24 1.81 -8.44
N PRO A 41 -19.41 1.36 -8.92
CA PRO A 41 -20.64 1.48 -8.14
C PRO A 41 -20.53 0.74 -6.81
N VAL A 42 -20.81 1.44 -5.70
CA VAL A 42 -20.74 0.93 -4.33
C VAL A 42 -21.98 1.32 -3.54
N SER A 43 -22.44 0.41 -2.68
CA SER A 43 -23.52 0.63 -1.72
C SER A 43 -23.19 -0.08 -0.40
N PRO A 44 -23.93 0.19 0.69
CA PRO A 44 -23.71 -0.49 1.97
C PRO A 44 -23.82 -2.02 1.87
N ALA A 45 -24.55 -2.53 0.87
CA ALA A 45 -24.67 -3.97 0.64
C ALA A 45 -23.47 -4.58 -0.10
N SER A 46 -22.72 -3.80 -0.90
CA SER A 46 -21.59 -4.29 -1.70
C SER A 46 -20.22 -3.90 -1.16
N VAL A 47 -20.15 -2.89 -0.29
CA VAL A 47 -18.91 -2.25 0.15
C VAL A 47 -17.90 -3.24 0.72
N ASP A 48 -18.32 -4.16 1.60
CA ASP A 48 -17.43 -5.16 2.20
C ASP A 48 -16.83 -6.11 1.15
N SER A 49 -17.64 -6.49 0.15
CA SER A 49 -17.18 -7.39 -0.92
C SER A 49 -16.21 -6.69 -1.89
N ILE A 50 -16.40 -5.38 -2.11
CA ILE A 50 -15.51 -4.57 -2.93
C ILE A 50 -14.18 -4.35 -2.20
N ALA A 51 -14.22 -3.98 -0.92
CA ALA A 51 -13.02 -3.80 -0.11
C ALA A 51 -12.15 -5.08 -0.13
N ARG A 52 -12.76 -6.24 0.09
CA ARG A 52 -12.08 -7.52 0.02
C ARG A 52 -11.51 -7.83 -1.38
N ALA A 53 -12.26 -7.52 -2.43
CA ALA A 53 -11.78 -7.71 -3.79
C ALA A 53 -10.59 -6.79 -4.12
N MET A 54 -10.54 -5.59 -3.53
CA MET A 54 -9.40 -4.68 -3.64
C MET A 54 -8.18 -5.27 -2.93
N GLU A 55 -8.32 -5.76 -1.71
CA GLU A 55 -7.25 -6.44 -0.96
C GLU A 55 -6.69 -7.61 -1.78
N ASP A 56 -7.54 -8.57 -2.15
CA ASP A 56 -7.16 -9.78 -2.89
C ASP A 56 -6.45 -9.43 -4.23
N ALA A 57 -6.93 -8.40 -4.94
CA ALA A 57 -6.36 -7.98 -6.22
C ALA A 57 -4.95 -7.36 -6.09
N ILE A 58 -4.72 -6.58 -5.03
CA ILE A 58 -3.46 -5.87 -4.84
C ILE A 58 -2.42 -6.74 -4.14
N GLU A 59 -2.84 -7.64 -3.24
CA GLU A 59 -1.97 -8.67 -2.66
C GLU A 59 -1.40 -9.63 -3.71
N ASN A 60 -2.09 -9.83 -4.83
CA ASN A 60 -1.59 -10.63 -5.94
C ASN A 60 -0.41 -9.96 -6.70
N GLN A 61 -0.06 -8.71 -6.40
CA GLN A 61 1.11 -8.04 -6.99
C GLN A 61 2.42 -8.48 -6.31
N PRO A 62 3.57 -8.45 -7.02
CA PRO A 62 4.87 -8.78 -6.44
C PRO A 62 5.18 -7.96 -5.17
N HIS A 63 5.85 -8.59 -4.20
CA HIS A 63 6.36 -7.92 -2.99
C HIS A 63 5.30 -7.35 -2.04
N CYS A 64 4.02 -7.68 -2.24
CA CYS A 64 2.93 -7.31 -1.33
C CYS A 64 2.88 -8.31 -0.18
N GLU A 65 3.03 -7.83 1.06
CA GLU A 65 2.87 -8.67 2.25
C GLU A 65 1.42 -8.68 2.73
N SER A 66 0.78 -7.51 2.74
CA SER A 66 -0.63 -7.38 3.10
C SER A 66 -1.21 -6.08 2.57
N VAL A 67 -2.51 -6.10 2.26
CA VAL A 67 -3.32 -4.91 2.01
C VAL A 67 -4.51 -4.93 2.96
N THR A 68 -4.83 -3.78 3.54
CA THR A 68 -6.07 -3.59 4.30
C THR A 68 -6.82 -2.41 3.71
N VAL A 69 -8.09 -2.63 3.35
CA VAL A 69 -8.99 -1.61 2.80
C VAL A 69 -10.16 -1.46 3.75
N ALA A 70 -10.18 -0.36 4.50
CA ALA A 70 -11.32 0.06 5.28
C ALA A 70 -12.15 1.06 4.47
N VAL A 71 -13.47 0.93 4.56
CA VAL A 71 -14.39 1.90 3.96
C VAL A 71 -15.12 2.66 5.06
N ASP A 72 -15.13 3.99 4.97
CA ASP A 72 -15.94 4.85 5.82
C ASP A 72 -17.42 4.72 5.43
N THR A 73 -18.09 3.78 6.10
CA THR A 73 -19.50 3.47 5.86
C THR A 73 -20.43 4.59 6.31
N ASP A 74 -20.03 5.41 7.29
CA ASP A 74 -20.80 6.57 7.73
C ASP A 74 -20.76 7.66 6.65
N ALA A 75 -19.59 7.95 6.09
CA ALA A 75 -19.45 8.88 4.97
C ALA A 75 -20.19 8.39 3.71
N LEU A 76 -20.14 7.09 3.44
CA LEU A 76 -20.89 6.46 2.35
C LEU A 76 -22.41 6.62 2.56
N GLN A 77 -22.91 6.33 3.76
CA GLN A 77 -24.34 6.45 4.05
C GLN A 77 -24.80 7.92 3.95
N ALA A 78 -24.02 8.85 4.48
CA ALA A 78 -24.33 10.28 4.38
C ALA A 78 -24.42 10.77 2.92
N GLU A 79 -23.54 10.29 2.03
CA GLU A 79 -23.60 10.61 0.60
C GLU A 79 -24.90 10.07 -0.04
N LEU A 80 -25.31 8.87 0.34
CA LEU A 80 -26.52 8.24 -0.20
C LEU A 80 -27.80 8.89 0.29
N ASP A 81 -27.82 9.40 1.53
CA ASP A 81 -28.98 10.11 2.07
C ASP A 81 -29.29 11.41 1.31
N GLU A 82 -28.28 12.02 0.67
CA GLU A 82 -28.42 13.19 -0.20
C GLU A 82 -28.71 12.83 -1.67
N SER A 83 -28.62 11.53 -2.01
CA SER A 83 -28.79 11.00 -3.35
C SER A 83 -30.20 10.47 -3.59
N SER A 84 -30.62 10.45 -4.85
CA SER A 84 -31.85 9.75 -5.28
C SER A 84 -31.61 8.27 -5.60
N ALA A 85 -30.37 7.80 -5.55
CA ALA A 85 -29.98 6.44 -5.90
C ALA A 85 -29.45 5.68 -4.67
N ASP A 86 -29.67 4.36 -4.63
CA ASP A 86 -29.23 3.49 -3.53
C ASP A 86 -27.73 3.11 -3.61
N TYR A 87 -26.98 3.74 -4.51
CA TYR A 87 -25.54 3.54 -4.70
C TYR A 87 -24.86 4.84 -5.11
N THR A 88 -23.55 4.90 -4.94
CA THR A 88 -22.68 5.97 -5.41
C THR A 88 -21.43 5.40 -6.08
N GLU A 89 -20.54 6.25 -6.55
CA GLU A 89 -19.25 5.84 -7.09
C GLU A 89 -18.21 5.76 -5.97
N LEU A 90 -17.41 4.70 -5.95
CA LEU A 90 -16.30 4.57 -5.03
C LEU A 90 -15.26 5.65 -5.34
N THR A 91 -14.97 6.49 -4.36
CA THR A 91 -13.94 7.54 -4.44
C THR A 91 -13.00 7.43 -3.25
N GLY A 92 -11.82 8.07 -3.35
CA GLY A 92 -10.87 8.12 -2.24
C GLY A 92 -11.43 8.70 -0.94
N ARG A 93 -12.53 9.46 -1.00
CA ARG A 93 -13.22 9.99 0.19
C ARG A 93 -13.66 8.91 1.17
N PHE A 94 -14.02 7.74 0.65
CA PHE A 94 -14.55 6.65 1.47
C PHE A 94 -13.46 5.68 1.91
N LEU A 95 -12.22 5.83 1.46
CA LEU A 95 -11.21 4.79 1.57
C LEU A 95 -10.10 5.17 2.55
N ASP A 96 -9.89 4.30 3.53
CA ASP A 96 -8.68 4.24 4.33
C ASP A 96 -7.94 2.94 4.00
N VAL A 97 -6.71 3.06 3.51
CA VAL A 97 -5.95 1.92 2.99
C VAL A 97 -4.58 1.86 3.62
N GLU A 98 -4.16 0.67 4.03
CA GLU A 98 -2.78 0.36 4.41
C GLU A 98 -2.22 -0.70 3.49
N ILE A 99 -0.98 -0.50 3.02
CA ILE A 99 -0.23 -1.45 2.21
C ILE A 99 1.12 -1.69 2.87
N VAL A 100 1.47 -2.96 3.04
CA VAL A 100 2.78 -3.40 3.52
C VAL A 100 3.52 -4.09 2.38
N VAL A 101 4.71 -3.58 2.06
CA VAL A 101 5.60 -4.13 1.04
C VAL A 101 6.85 -4.70 1.69
N GLY A 102 7.20 -5.92 1.31
CA GLY A 102 8.43 -6.61 1.70
C GLY A 102 9.36 -6.80 0.50
N TYR A 103 10.55 -6.21 0.57
CA TYR A 103 11.55 -6.30 -0.49
C TYR A 103 12.96 -6.42 0.07
N GLU A 104 13.61 -7.56 -0.18
CA GLU A 104 15.01 -7.86 0.21
C GLU A 104 15.36 -7.41 1.65
N GLY A 105 14.59 -7.87 2.64
CA GLY A 105 14.82 -7.57 4.06
C GLY A 105 14.41 -6.14 4.50
N HIS A 106 13.75 -5.39 3.62
CA HIS A 106 13.12 -4.11 3.95
C HIS A 106 11.60 -4.26 3.96
N THR A 107 10.96 -3.66 4.95
CA THR A 107 9.51 -3.54 5.06
C THR A 107 9.13 -2.07 4.98
N VAL A 108 8.20 -1.75 4.09
CA VAL A 108 7.62 -0.41 3.95
C VAL A 108 6.14 -0.49 4.23
N THR A 109 5.68 0.30 5.21
CA THR A 109 4.25 0.52 5.44
C THR A 109 3.87 1.87 4.86
N ALA A 110 2.82 1.90 4.07
CA ALA A 110 2.29 3.10 3.47
C ALA A 110 0.76 3.14 3.58
N GLN A 111 0.21 4.34 3.67
CA GLN A 111 -1.21 4.55 3.94
C GLN A 111 -1.83 5.56 2.97
N MET A 112 -3.11 5.39 2.68
CA MET A 112 -3.98 6.40 2.08
C MET A 112 -5.12 6.70 3.05
N ALA A 113 -5.30 7.97 3.39
CA ALA A 113 -6.40 8.43 4.22
C ALA A 113 -6.78 9.87 3.85
N MET A 114 -7.98 10.31 4.24
CA MET A 114 -8.40 11.70 4.03
C MET A 114 -7.61 12.67 4.93
N GLU A 115 -6.90 13.60 4.31
CA GLU A 115 -6.15 14.67 4.97
C GLU A 115 -6.46 16.01 4.27
N ASP A 116 -6.97 16.99 5.02
CA ASP A 116 -7.32 18.33 4.51
C ASP A 116 -8.17 18.32 3.23
N GLY A 117 -9.09 17.37 3.11
CA GLY A 117 -10.00 17.22 1.97
C GLY A 117 -9.39 16.50 0.76
N TYR A 118 -8.25 15.83 0.93
CA TYR A 118 -7.56 15.08 -0.12
C TYR A 118 -7.21 13.65 0.35
N PRO A 119 -7.45 12.59 -0.45
CA PRO A 119 -7.02 11.24 -0.12
C PRO A 119 -5.50 11.13 -0.30
N LEU A 120 -4.75 11.41 0.76
CA LEU A 120 -3.29 11.52 0.72
C LEU A 120 -2.63 10.15 0.88
N MET A 121 -1.84 9.76 -0.12
CA MET A 121 -0.96 8.58 -0.05
C MET A 121 0.40 8.97 0.52
N ARG A 122 0.88 8.24 1.53
CA ARG A 122 2.20 8.49 2.15
C ARG A 122 2.84 7.21 2.67
N VAL A 123 4.16 7.16 2.61
CA VAL A 123 4.95 6.18 3.38
C VAL A 123 4.93 6.61 4.86
N VAL A 124 4.63 5.67 5.75
CA VAL A 124 4.53 5.92 7.20
C VAL A 124 5.65 5.27 8.00
N ASP A 125 6.21 4.15 7.51
CA ASP A 125 7.36 3.48 8.10
C ASP A 125 8.23 2.84 7.01
N VAL A 126 9.55 2.88 7.22
CA VAL A 126 10.53 2.14 6.44
C VAL A 126 11.50 1.50 7.44
N SER A 127 11.49 0.17 7.50
CA SER A 127 12.35 -0.60 8.39
C SER A 127 13.14 -1.64 7.60
N SER A 128 14.31 -2.01 8.13
CA SER A 128 15.14 -3.08 7.60
C SER A 128 15.50 -4.07 8.71
N GLU A 129 15.64 -5.34 8.35
CA GLU A 129 15.98 -6.41 9.29
C GLU A 129 17.40 -6.27 9.87
N GLU A 130 18.27 -5.44 9.28
CA GLU A 130 19.63 -5.13 9.75
C GLU A 130 19.69 -4.31 11.06
N GLY A 131 18.54 -4.04 11.71
CA GLY A 131 18.43 -3.31 12.97
C GLY A 131 18.00 -4.13 14.21
N ARG A 132 17.69 -5.42 14.08
CA ARG A 132 17.40 -6.28 15.25
C ARG A 132 18.69 -6.84 15.84
N ASP A 133 19.53 -5.96 16.40
CA ASP A 133 20.54 -6.39 17.35
C ASP A 133 19.78 -6.98 18.55
N THR A 134 19.82 -8.30 18.70
CA THR A 134 19.30 -8.95 19.89
C THR A 134 20.11 -8.43 21.06
N ASP A 135 19.54 -7.53 21.86
CA ASP A 135 20.06 -7.20 23.18
C ASP A 135 19.95 -8.46 24.05
N HIS A 136 20.97 -9.31 23.92
CA HIS A 136 21.32 -10.33 24.89
C HIS A 136 22.07 -9.64 26.04
N GLY A 137 21.32 -9.19 27.03
CA GLY A 137 21.86 -8.81 28.33
C GLY A 137 20.72 -8.51 29.30
N ARG A 138 20.59 -9.12 30.49
CA ARG A 138 21.55 -9.86 31.31
C ARG A 138 20.79 -10.60 32.41
#